data_AF-A0A430UJR6-F1
#
_entry.id   AF-A0A430UJR6-F1
#
_cell.length_a   1.000
_cell.length_b   1.000
_cell.length_c   1.000
_cell.angle_alpha   90.00
_cell.angle_beta   90.00
_cell.angle_gamma   90.00
#
_symmetry.space_group_name_H-M   'P 1'
#
loop_
_entity.id
_entity.type
_entity.pdbx_description
1 polymer ?
#
loop_
_entity_poly.entity_id
_entity_poly.type
_entity_poly.pdbx_seq_one_letter_code
_entity_poly.pdbx_strand_id
1 'polypeptide(L)' 'MRVILHGDLRRFGEALEVEAKTPKEALEKLGIPLEEAWLLAVGGRMVEPHEEVEGPPDLTAIPHRAPGSAGRRGG' A
#
# COMPACT_ATOMS: atom_id res chain seq x y z
N MET A 1 -9.14 -9.52 -2.30
CA MET A 1 -7.79 -8.93 -2.14
C MET A 1 -7.56 -8.66 -0.67
N ARG A 2 -6.36 -8.95 -0.17
CA ARG A 2 -5.95 -8.62 1.20
C ARG A 2 -4.96 -7.47 1.13
N VAL A 3 -5.21 -6.37 1.81
CA VAL A 3 -4.39 -5.17 1.82
C VAL A 3 -3.62 -5.09 3.13
N ILE A 4 -2.29 -5.11 3.05
CA ILE A 4 -1.36 -4.98 4.15
C ILE A 4 -0.77 -3.56 4.12
N LEU A 5 -0.97 -2.82 5.19
CA LEU A 5 -0.57 -1.42 5.28
C LEU A 5 0.67 -1.27 6.17
N HIS A 6 1.66 -0.51 5.69
CA HIS A 6 2.91 -0.27 6.41
C HIS A 6 3.09 1.22 6.77
N GLY A 7 3.94 1.47 7.77
CA GLY A 7 4.26 2.82 8.23
C GLY A 7 3.02 3.58 8.68
N ASP A 8 2.90 4.84 8.25
CA ASP A 8 1.80 5.74 8.61
C ASP A 8 0.43 5.26 8.13
N LEU A 9 0.39 4.32 7.16
CA LEU A 9 -0.87 3.75 6.66
C LEU A 9 -1.54 2.81 7.65
N ARG A 10 -0.81 2.30 8.66
CA ARG A 10 -1.38 1.45 9.73
C ARG A 10 -2.51 2.13 10.50
N ARG A 11 -2.61 3.46 10.44
CA ARG A 11 -3.74 4.22 11.02
C ARG A 11 -5.11 3.82 10.45
N PHE A 12 -5.13 3.25 9.23
CA PHE A 12 -6.35 2.75 8.59
C PHE A 12 -6.63 1.27 8.90
N GLY A 13 -5.69 0.57 9.54
CA GLY A 13 -5.71 -0.86 9.83
C GLY A 13 -4.40 -1.54 9.44
N GLU A 14 -4.08 -2.71 10.01
CA GLU A 14 -2.85 -3.45 9.65
C GLU A 14 -3.04 -4.42 8.48
N ALA A 15 -4.20 -5.09 8.42
CA ALA A 15 -4.58 -5.99 7.35
C ALA A 15 -6.09 -5.89 7.11
N LEU A 16 -6.48 -5.58 5.88
CA LEU A 16 -7.88 -5.35 5.48
C LEU A 16 -8.23 -6.27 4.32
N GLU A 17 -9.43 -6.86 4.32
CA GLU A 17 -9.92 -7.68 3.21
C GLU A 17 -10.99 -6.91 2.43
N VAL A 18 -10.84 -6.91 1.10
CA VAL A 18 -11.78 -6.21 0.20
C VAL A 18 -11.90 -6.96 -1.12
N GLU A 19 -13.10 -6.97 -1.70
CA GLU A 19 -13.33 -7.44 -3.05
C GLU A 19 -12.96 -6.33 -4.05
N ALA A 20 -11.87 -6.51 -4.79
CA ALA A 20 -11.37 -5.55 -5.77
C ALA A 20 -10.47 -6.26 -6.80
N LYS A 21 -10.41 -5.72 -8.01
CA LYS A 21 -9.60 -6.23 -9.13
C LYS A 21 -8.28 -5.47 -9.33
N THR A 22 -8.22 -4.24 -8.82
CA THR A 22 -7.05 -3.36 -8.92
C THR A 22 -6.67 -2.78 -7.55
N PRO A 23 -5.39 -2.44 -7.31
CA PRO A 23 -4.97 -1.75 -6.10
C PRO A 23 -5.74 -0.45 -5.83
N LYS A 24 -6.01 0.34 -6.86
CA LYS A 24 -6.77 1.58 -6.76
C LYS A 24 -8.19 1.33 -6.25
N GLU A 25 -8.91 0.39 -6.86
CA GLU A 25 -10.27 0.04 -6.45
C GLU A 25 -10.30 -0.44 -4.99
N ALA A 26 -9.30 -1.23 -4.58
CA ALA A 26 -9.18 -1.70 -3.19
C ALA A 26 -9.03 -0.53 -2.20
N LEU A 27 -8.14 0.41 -2.49
CA LEU A 27 -7.90 1.58 -1.64
C LEU A 27 -9.12 2.51 -1.59
N GLU A 28 -9.77 2.74 -2.73
CA GLU A 28 -11.00 3.54 -2.82
C GLU A 28 -12.14 2.95 -1.97
N LYS A 29 -12.36 1.63 -2.07
CA LYS A 29 -13.38 0.92 -1.26
C LYS A 29 -13.07 0.94 0.24
N LEU A 30 -11.79 0.96 0.61
CA LEU A 30 -11.34 1.05 2.00
C LEU A 30 -11.30 2.51 2.51
N GLY A 31 -11.60 3.50 1.67
CA GLY A 31 -11.53 4.92 2.03
C GLY A 31 -10.10 5.42 2.28
N ILE A 32 -9.10 4.71 1.73
CA ILE A 32 -7.68 5.05 1.88
C ILE A 32 -7.29 5.93 0.68
N PRO A 33 -6.82 7.16 0.90
CA PRO A 33 -6.48 8.07 -0.19
C PRO A 33 -5.25 7.56 -0.94
N LEU A 34 -5.35 7.31 -2.25
CA LEU A 34 -4.18 6.98 -3.05
C LEU A 34 -3.32 8.23 -3.26
N GLU A 35 -2.10 8.24 -2.72
CA GLU A 35 -1.12 9.30 -2.97
C GLU A 35 -0.02 8.82 -3.95
N GLU A 36 0.47 9.71 -4.82
CA GLU A 36 1.51 9.41 -5.82
C GLU A 36 2.83 8.89 -5.21
N ALA A 37 3.02 9.12 -3.92
CA ALA A 37 4.20 8.74 -3.17
C ALA A 37 4.10 7.33 -2.55
N TRP A 38 3.22 6.43 -2.98
CA TRP A 38 3.12 5.10 -2.36
C TRP A 38 3.60 3.99 -3.30
N LEU A 39 4.43 3.10 -2.78
CA LEU A 39 4.81 1.87 -3.46
C LEU A 39 3.73 0.82 -3.20
N LEU A 40 3.15 0.32 -4.29
CA LEU A 40 2.17 -0.76 -4.27
C LEU A 40 2.85 -2.04 -4.73
N ALA A 41 2.68 -3.13 -3.99
CA ALA A 41 3.19 -4.43 -4.38
C ALA A 41 2.16 -5.53 -4.16
N VAL A 42 2.08 -6.49 -5.07
CA VAL A 42 1.22 -7.67 -4.95
C VAL A 42 2.10 -8.90 -4.99
N GLY A 43 2.03 -9.75 -3.94
CA GLY A 43 2.85 -10.96 -3.86
C GLY A 43 4.37 -10.72 -3.95
N GLY A 44 4.83 -9.54 -3.51
CA GLY A 44 6.24 -9.12 -3.57
C GLY A 44 6.68 -8.47 -4.89
N ARG A 45 5.79 -8.34 -5.88
CA ARG A 45 6.05 -7.62 -7.14
C ARG A 45 5.44 -6.22 -7.09
N MET A 46 6.19 -5.20 -7.49
CA MET A 46 5.65 -3.84 -7.63
C MET A 46 4.61 -3.79 -8.76
N VAL A 47 3.50 -3.10 -8.51
CA VAL A 47 2.37 -2.95 -9.45
C VAL A 47 1.93 -1.51 -9.53
N GLU A 48 1.34 -1.14 -10.66
CA GLU A 48 0.70 0.16 -10.83
C GLU A 48 -0.71 0.17 -10.19
N PRO A 49 -1.24 1.34 -9.79
CA PRO A 49 -2.56 1.41 -9.14
C PRO A 49 -3.71 0.83 -9.96
N HIS A 50 -3.61 0.89 -11.29
CA HIS A 50 -4.65 0.46 -12.24
C HIS A 50 -4.37 -0.93 -12.84
N GLU A 51 -3.31 -1.60 -12.40
CA GLU A 51 -2.98 -2.94 -12.87
C GLU A 51 -4.00 -3.96 -12.33
N GLU A 52 -4.58 -4.76 -13.23
CA GLU A 52 -5.41 -5.88 -12.83
C GLU A 52 -4.55 -6.99 -12.24
N VAL A 53 -4.99 -7.53 -11.11
CA VAL A 53 -4.27 -8.58 -10.41
C VAL A 53 -5.17 -9.79 -10.16
N GLU A 54 -4.67 -10.98 -10.50
CA GLU A 54 -5.41 -12.23 -10.36
C GLU A 54 -5.21 -12.87 -8.97
N GLY A 55 -6.27 -13.51 -8.46
CA GLY A 55 -6.27 -14.22 -7.18
C GLY A 55 -6.58 -13.31 -5.97
N PRO A 56 -6.47 -13.80 -4.73
CA PRO A 56 -6.54 -12.98 -3.52
C PRO A 56 -5.15 -12.37 -3.28
N PRO A 57 -4.83 -11.20 -3.84
CA PRO A 57 -3.47 -10.73 -3.87
C PRO A 57 -3.21 -10.03 -2.52
N ASP A 58 -2.07 -10.32 -1.90
CA ASP A 58 -1.60 -9.55 -0.75
C ASP A 58 -1.02 -8.23 -1.29
N LEU A 59 -1.84 -7.17 -1.29
CA LEU A 59 -1.46 -5.82 -1.66
C LEU A 59 -0.72 -5.16 -0.50
N THR A 60 0.55 -4.90 -0.68
CA THR A 60 1.41 -4.18 0.26
C THR A 60 1.50 -2.72 -0.17
N ALA A 61 1.13 -1.78 0.71
CA ALA A 61 1.29 -0.35 0.48
C ALA A 61 2.36 0.24 1.42
N ILE A 62 3.37 0.89 0.84
CA ILE A 62 4.50 1.50 1.57
C ILE A 62 4.61 2.97 1.18
N PRO A 63 4.57 3.93 2.14
CA PRO A 63 4.84 5.32 1.82
C PRO A 63 6.32 5.52 1.39
N HIS A 64 6.55 6.25 0.30
CA HIS A 64 7.86 6.55 -0.29
C HIS A 64 8.75 7.34 0.67
N ARG A 65 8.16 8.11 1.59
CA ARG A 65 8.84 8.56 2.80
C ARG A 65 8.45 7.68 3.97
N ALA A 66 9.32 6.73 4.30
CA ALA A 66 9.32 6.18 5.65
C ALA A 66 9.61 7.33 6.63
N PRO A 67 8.78 7.56 7.66
CA PRO A 67 9.16 8.47 8.74
C PRO A 67 10.35 7.84 9.48
N GLY A 68 11.57 8.28 9.20
CA GLY A 68 12.74 7.89 10.00
C GLY A 68 14.10 7.82 9.32
N SER A 69 14.23 7.93 7.99
CA SER A 69 15.55 7.83 7.32
C SER A 69 16.25 9.17 7.07
N ALA A 70 15.74 10.27 7.62
CA ALA A 70 16.47 11.55 7.66
C ALA A 70 17.55 11.51 8.76
N GLY A 71 18.69 10.90 8.40
CA GLY A 71 20.05 11.08 8.91
C GLY A 71 20.23 11.71 10.30
N ARG A 72 20.51 10.85 11.29
CA ARG A 72 21.46 11.19 12.36
C ARG A 72 22.87 11.23 11.75
N ARG A 73 23.23 12.34 11.08
CA ARG A 73 24.62 12.85 10.99
C ARG A 73 24.70 13.92 12.08
N GLY A 74 25.42 13.77 13.18
CA GLY A 74 26.83 13.42 13.28
C GLY A 74 27.62 14.72 13.13
N GLY A 75 28.10 15.28 14.25
CA GLY A 75 28.92 16.49 14.31
C GLY A 75 28.51 17.43 15.42
#